data_AF-A0AAJ1UDX7-F1
#
_entry.id   AF-A0AAJ1UDX7-F1
#
_cell.length_a   1.000
_cell.length_b   1.000
_cell.length_c   1.000
_cell.angle_alpha   90.00
_cell.angle_beta   90.00
_cell.angle_gamma   90.00
#
_symmetry.space_group_name_H-M   'P 1'
#
loop_
_entity.id
_entity.type
_entity.pdbx_description
1 polymer ?
#
loop_
_entity_poly.entity_id
_entity_poly.type
_entity_poly.pdbx_seq_one_letter_code
_entity_poly.pdbx_strand_id
1 'polypeptide(L)'
;MVMLYLIIRTLLPLLAFVLAWWLLARLIDARVARLPRVPLNLPAHSSSPRRKDRRIYARKLRRKPGLRTATRAAAAPRSWRLAAAVLSIGVLAATVVAIPDGARFQVMVGNVTGYPGTIIEVRVPAAAQPVVLQAWRPVLAHLGRPVAMRYPIARTGGEHEAHAVVPVQVRLQGDRLQVAIALPVDSDVLRAELARQAGLPVEAINVRRRDVAPWRESGWRPLPGP
;
A
#
# COMPACT_ATOMS: atom_id res chain seq x y z
N MET A 1 -10.55 -8.86 10.50
CA MET A 1 -9.74 -8.84 9.25
C MET A 1 -10.46 -8.18 8.09
N VAL A 2 -11.70 -8.58 7.75
CA VAL A 2 -12.51 -7.92 6.70
C VAL A 2 -12.70 -6.43 6.89
N MET A 3 -13.11 -6.00 8.08
CA MET A 3 -13.27 -4.57 8.38
C MET A 3 -11.96 -3.77 8.21
N LEU A 4 -10.84 -4.29 8.73
CA LEU A 4 -9.53 -3.65 8.59
C LEU A 4 -9.10 -3.51 7.13
N TYR A 5 -9.30 -4.57 6.32
CA TYR A 5 -9.04 -4.53 4.90
C TYR A 5 -9.89 -3.48 4.19
N LEU A 6 -11.20 -3.42 4.48
CA LEU A 6 -12.10 -2.42 3.88
C LEU A 6 -11.73 -0.99 4.28
N ILE A 7 -11.34 -0.76 5.53
CA ILE A 7 -10.85 0.54 6.01
C ILE A 7 -9.58 0.93 5.24
N ILE A 8 -8.58 0.06 5.18
CA ILE A 8 -7.32 0.38 4.48
C ILE A 8 -7.57 0.58 2.98
N ARG A 9 -8.40 -0.27 2.38
CA ARG A 9 -8.75 -0.19 0.96
C ARG A 9 -9.46 1.11 0.58
N THR A 10 -10.18 1.74 1.51
CA THR A 10 -10.92 2.99 1.26
C THR A 10 -10.15 4.22 1.73
N LEU A 11 -9.55 4.16 2.92
CA LEU A 11 -8.87 5.27 3.56
C LEU A 11 -7.49 5.54 2.94
N LEU A 12 -6.72 4.51 2.58
CA LEU A 12 -5.38 4.69 2.02
C LEU A 12 -5.42 5.47 0.68
N PRO A 13 -6.26 5.10 -0.31
CA PRO A 13 -6.36 5.87 -1.54
C PRO A 13 -6.89 7.29 -1.31
N LEU A 14 -7.82 7.47 -0.37
CA LEU A 14 -8.36 8.78 -0.03
C LEU A 14 -7.27 9.69 0.57
N LEU A 15 -6.47 9.17 1.51
CA LEU A 15 -5.36 9.90 2.11
C LEU A 15 -4.28 10.23 1.08
N ALA A 16 -3.93 9.28 0.21
CA ALA A 16 -2.98 9.51 -0.88
C ALA A 16 -3.46 10.60 -1.83
N PHE A 17 -4.75 10.60 -2.18
CA PHE A 17 -5.37 11.64 -3.00
C PHE A 17 -5.32 13.01 -2.31
N VAL A 18 -5.73 13.09 -1.03
CA VAL A 18 -5.72 14.35 -0.27
C VAL A 18 -4.31 14.91 -0.15
N LEU A 19 -3.32 14.04 0.12
CA LEU A 19 -1.91 14.43 0.23
C LEU A 19 -1.38 14.94 -1.12
N ALA A 20 -1.64 14.21 -2.21
CA ALA A 20 -1.24 14.62 -3.56
C ALA A 20 -1.86 15.96 -3.95
N TRP A 21 -3.16 16.12 -3.71
CA TRP A 21 -3.88 17.36 -3.96
C TRP A 21 -3.29 18.53 -3.16
N TRP A 22 -3.03 18.33 -1.88
CA TRP A 22 -2.44 19.35 -1.01
C TRP A 22 -1.05 19.77 -1.47
N LEU A 23 -0.18 18.81 -1.84
CA LEU A 23 1.14 19.10 -2.39
C LEU A 23 1.05 19.87 -3.70
N LEU A 24 0.19 19.43 -4.62
CA LEU A 24 -0.02 20.08 -5.93
C LEU A 24 -0.59 21.49 -5.77
N ALA A 25 -1.53 21.69 -4.84
CA ALA A 25 -2.07 23.00 -4.53
C ALA A 25 -0.97 23.95 -4.04
N ARG A 26 -0.12 23.51 -3.10
CA ARG A 26 1.02 24.31 -2.64
C ARG A 26 2.02 24.62 -3.75
N LEU A 27 2.28 23.67 -4.64
CA LEU A 27 3.15 23.91 -5.80
C LEU A 27 2.54 24.94 -6.76
N ILE A 28 1.23 24.86 -7.01
CA ILE A 28 0.51 25.85 -7.82
C ILE A 28 0.61 27.22 -7.16
N ASP A 29 0.31 27.34 -5.86
CA ASP A 29 0.36 28.62 -5.15
C ASP A 29 1.77 29.22 -5.16
N ALA A 30 2.80 28.40 -4.94
CA ALA A 30 4.20 28.82 -5.02
C ALA A 30 4.59 29.28 -6.43
N ARG A 31 4.06 28.64 -7.48
CA ARG A 31 4.29 29.04 -8.88
C ARG A 31 3.50 30.30 -9.24
N VAL A 32 2.27 30.44 -8.77
CA VAL A 32 1.42 31.62 -8.97
C VAL A 32 2.02 32.85 -8.31
N ALA A 33 2.61 32.71 -7.12
CA ALA A 33 3.31 33.80 -6.44
C ALA A 33 4.48 34.36 -7.24
N ARG A 34 5.05 33.58 -8.17
CA ARG A 34 6.14 34.00 -9.07
C ARG A 34 5.63 34.61 -10.39
N LEU A 35 4.34 34.56 -10.68
CA LEU A 35 3.78 35.13 -11.91
C LEU A 35 3.73 36.66 -11.82
N PRO A 36 3.98 37.36 -12.94
CA PRO A 36 3.87 38.82 -12.98
C PRO A 36 2.42 39.23 -12.66
N ARG A 37 2.28 40.28 -11.85
CA ARG A 37 0.96 40.81 -11.49
C ARG A 37 0.28 41.40 -12.72
N VAL A 38 -1.02 41.15 -12.87
CA VAL A 38 -1.81 41.55 -14.04
C VAL A 38 -2.41 42.94 -13.80
N PRO A 39 -2.31 43.90 -14.74
CA PRO A 39 -2.91 45.22 -14.55
C PRO A 39 -4.44 45.14 -14.43
N LEU A 40 -5.00 45.88 -13.49
CA LEU A 40 -6.43 46.20 -13.46
C LEU A 40 -6.69 47.20 -14.57
N ASN A 41 -7.11 46.70 -15.74
CA ASN A 41 -7.52 47.55 -16.87
C ASN A 41 -8.82 48.28 -16.53
N LEU A 42 -8.71 49.34 -15.73
CA LEU A 42 -9.82 50.24 -15.46
C LEU A 42 -10.06 51.10 -16.70
N PRO A 43 -11.26 51.06 -17.30
CA PRO A 43 -11.54 51.84 -18.49
C PRO A 43 -11.46 53.33 -18.18
N ALA A 44 -11.02 54.13 -19.15
CA ALA A 44 -10.92 55.59 -19.00
C ALA A 44 -12.27 56.23 -18.62
N HIS A 45 -13.37 55.60 -19.06
CA HIS A 45 -14.74 56.04 -18.83
C HIS A 45 -15.57 54.88 -18.28
N SER A 46 -16.53 55.19 -17.39
CA SER A 46 -17.48 54.18 -16.92
C SER A 46 -18.49 53.86 -18.02
N SER A 47 -18.71 52.57 -18.29
CA SER A 47 -19.75 52.05 -19.18
C SER A 47 -21.16 52.07 -18.56
N SER A 48 -21.33 52.60 -17.34
CA SER A 48 -22.64 52.65 -16.69
C SER A 48 -23.59 53.57 -17.48
N PRO A 49 -24.84 53.12 -17.75
CA PRO A 49 -25.85 53.93 -18.43
C PRO A 49 -26.29 55.11 -17.56
N ARG A 50 -26.15 55.03 -16.23
CA ARG A 50 -26.58 56.07 -15.29
C ARG A 50 -25.52 57.19 -15.16
N ARG A 51 -25.95 58.45 -15.37
CA ARG A 51 -25.09 59.64 -15.27
C ARG A 51 -24.48 59.84 -13.87
N LYS A 52 -25.20 59.46 -12.82
CA LYS A 52 -24.72 59.52 -11.41
C LYS A 52 -23.48 58.63 -11.21
N ASP A 53 -23.53 57.41 -11.72
CA ASP A 53 -22.44 56.43 -11.56
C ASP A 53 -21.20 56.86 -12.33
N ARG A 54 -21.36 57.42 -13.54
CA ARG A 54 -20.24 58.01 -14.31
C ARG A 54 -19.55 59.14 -13.54
N ARG A 55 -20.32 60.02 -12.87
CA ARG A 55 -19.76 61.09 -12.02
C ARG A 55 -19.03 60.55 -10.80
N ILE A 56 -19.59 59.55 -10.13
CA ILE A 56 -18.96 58.92 -8.96
C ILE A 56 -17.65 58.22 -9.37
N TYR A 57 -17.66 57.50 -10.50
CA TYR A 57 -16.47 56.87 -11.05
C TYR A 57 -15.36 57.88 -11.35
N ALA A 58 -15.68 58.96 -12.07
CA ALA A 58 -14.71 60.02 -12.38
C ALA A 58 -14.16 60.69 -11.11
N ARG A 59 -15.00 60.95 -10.10
CA ARG A 59 -14.55 61.51 -8.81
C ARG A 59 -13.64 60.54 -8.06
N LYS A 60 -13.97 59.23 -8.02
CA LYS A 60 -13.12 58.22 -7.38
C LYS A 60 -11.76 58.09 -8.09
N LEU A 61 -11.74 58.10 -9.42
CA LEU A 61 -10.51 57.99 -10.20
C LEU A 61 -9.61 59.23 -10.05
N ARG A 62 -10.19 60.44 -9.94
CA ARG A 62 -9.45 61.67 -9.63
C ARG A 62 -8.81 61.64 -8.24
N ARG A 63 -9.50 61.08 -7.25
CA ARG A 63 -8.99 60.97 -5.86
C ARG A 63 -7.90 59.90 -5.69
N LYS A 64 -7.91 58.86 -6.53
CA LYS A 64 -6.94 57.75 -6.48
C LYS A 64 -6.46 57.41 -7.89
N PRO A 65 -5.57 58.22 -8.49
CA PRO A 65 -5.09 58.01 -9.86
C PRO A 65 -4.33 56.69 -10.02
N GLY A 66 -3.65 56.21 -8.97
CA GLY A 66 -2.95 54.92 -8.94
C GLY A 66 -3.84 53.68 -9.06
N LEU A 67 -5.17 53.83 -8.97
CA LEU A 67 -6.09 52.72 -9.30
C LEU A 67 -5.99 52.33 -10.79
N ARG A 68 -5.57 53.26 -11.67
CA ARG A 68 -5.36 53.01 -13.10
C ARG A 68 -4.21 52.06 -13.39
N THR A 69 -3.21 52.03 -12.51
CA THR A 69 -2.00 51.19 -12.63
C THR A 69 -1.96 50.11 -11.56
N ALA A 70 -3.04 49.95 -10.78
CA ALA A 70 -3.14 48.91 -9.78
C ALA A 70 -3.02 47.55 -10.45
N THR A 71 -2.29 46.64 -9.82
CA THR A 71 -2.12 45.28 -10.32
C THR A 71 -2.82 44.28 -9.41
N ARG A 72 -3.41 43.25 -10.01
CA ARG A 72 -4.03 42.11 -9.32
C ARG A 72 -3.06 40.95 -9.33
N ALA A 73 -3.07 40.14 -8.27
CA ALA A 73 -2.40 38.85 -8.27
C ALA A 73 -2.86 38.02 -9.48
N ALA A 74 -1.91 37.43 -10.21
CA ALA A 74 -2.22 36.56 -11.33
C ALA A 74 -3.04 35.37 -10.82
N ALA A 75 -4.10 35.01 -11.53
CA ALA A 75 -4.83 33.78 -11.25
C ALA A 75 -4.06 32.59 -11.83
N ALA A 76 -4.08 31.45 -11.14
CA ALA A 76 -3.55 30.21 -11.68
C ALA A 76 -4.20 29.89 -13.05
N PRO A 77 -3.42 29.54 -14.08
CA PRO A 77 -3.96 29.03 -15.34
C PRO A 77 -4.90 27.84 -15.10
N ARG A 78 -6.02 27.78 -15.84
CA ARG A 78 -6.95 26.65 -15.74
C ARG A 78 -6.28 25.31 -16.07
N SER A 79 -5.31 25.32 -16.99
CA SER A 79 -4.51 24.14 -17.36
C SER A 79 -3.73 23.55 -16.18
N TRP A 80 -3.24 24.37 -15.24
CA TRP A 80 -2.53 23.88 -14.05
C TRP A 80 -3.47 23.15 -13.10
N ARG A 81 -4.70 23.67 -12.93
CA ARG A 81 -5.73 23.02 -12.11
C ARG A 81 -6.19 21.71 -12.74
N LEU A 82 -6.33 21.67 -14.06
CA LEU A 82 -6.67 20.45 -14.81
C LEU A 82 -5.55 19.40 -14.68
N ALA A 83 -4.29 19.79 -14.86
CA ALA A 83 -3.15 18.89 -14.69
C ALA A 83 -3.07 18.33 -13.26
N ALA A 84 -3.29 19.17 -12.23
CA ALA A 84 -3.32 18.72 -10.85
C ALA A 84 -4.47 17.74 -10.56
N ALA A 85 -5.66 17.98 -11.14
CA ALA A 85 -6.78 17.05 -11.03
C ALA A 85 -6.46 15.70 -11.68
N VAL A 86 -5.92 15.70 -12.90
CA VAL A 86 -5.52 14.49 -13.61
C VAL A 86 -4.46 13.70 -12.82
N LEU A 87 -3.44 14.39 -12.31
CA LEU A 87 -2.40 13.75 -11.48
C LEU A 87 -2.97 13.15 -10.19
N SER A 88 -3.86 13.86 -9.51
CA SER A 88 -4.46 13.38 -8.26
C SER A 88 -5.35 12.16 -8.50
N ILE A 89 -6.13 12.16 -9.59
CA ILE A 89 -6.91 10.98 -10.02
C ILE A 89 -5.98 9.82 -10.39
N GLY A 90 -4.86 10.09 -11.05
CA GLY A 90 -3.84 9.10 -11.36
C GLY A 90 -3.27 8.44 -10.10
N VAL A 91 -2.93 9.23 -9.07
CA VAL A 91 -2.46 8.72 -7.76
C VAL A 91 -3.54 7.87 -7.09
N LEU A 92 -4.80 8.32 -7.12
CA LEU A 92 -5.92 7.55 -6.57
C LEU A 92 -6.04 6.19 -7.27
N ALA A 93 -6.06 6.17 -8.60
CA ALA A 93 -6.16 4.95 -9.39
C ALA A 93 -4.97 4.00 -9.15
N ALA A 94 -3.74 4.54 -9.17
CA ALA A 94 -2.53 3.78 -8.90
C ALA A 94 -2.55 3.15 -7.50
N THR A 95 -3.01 3.89 -6.48
CA THR A 95 -3.10 3.38 -5.11
C THR A 95 -4.13 2.26 -4.99
N VAL A 96 -5.28 2.40 -5.65
CA VAL A 96 -6.32 1.34 -5.69
C VAL A 96 -5.79 0.06 -6.35
N VAL A 97 -5.02 0.19 -7.43
CA VAL A 97 -4.43 -0.96 -8.14
C VAL A 97 -3.31 -1.63 -7.33
N ALA A 98 -2.54 -0.84 -6.58
CA ALA A 98 -1.43 -1.36 -5.77
C ALA A 98 -1.89 -2.10 -4.49
N ILE A 99 -3.14 -1.88 -4.04
CA ILE A 99 -3.67 -2.56 -2.86
C ILE A 99 -3.84 -4.06 -3.16
N PRO A 100 -3.24 -4.96 -2.36
CA PRO A 100 -3.41 -6.40 -2.54
C PRO A 100 -4.88 -6.80 -2.37
N ASP A 101 -5.27 -7.92 -2.97
CA ASP A 101 -6.57 -8.55 -2.69
C ASP A 101 -6.71 -8.88 -1.19
N GLY A 102 -7.94 -9.10 -0.73
CA GLY A 102 -8.20 -9.32 0.70
C GLY A 102 -7.40 -10.49 1.29
N ALA A 103 -7.30 -11.60 0.56
CA ALA A 103 -6.60 -12.78 1.04
C ALA A 103 -5.08 -12.55 1.14
N ARG A 104 -4.48 -11.90 0.15
CA ARG A 104 -3.08 -11.47 0.17
C ARG A 104 -2.82 -10.44 1.27
N PHE A 105 -3.75 -9.52 1.50
CA PHE A 105 -3.67 -8.59 2.63
C PHE A 105 -3.65 -9.34 3.97
N GLN A 106 -4.50 -10.34 4.14
CA GLN A 106 -4.51 -11.17 5.34
C GLN A 106 -3.20 -11.95 5.54
N VAL A 107 -2.64 -12.53 4.46
CA VAL A 107 -1.32 -13.18 4.50
C VAL A 107 -0.23 -12.18 4.88
N MET A 108 -0.25 -10.98 4.31
CA MET A 108 0.71 -9.92 4.62
C MET A 108 0.63 -9.49 6.09
N VAL A 109 -0.59 -9.24 6.61
CA VAL A 109 -0.79 -8.89 8.03
C VAL A 109 -0.32 -10.03 8.94
N GLY A 110 -0.63 -11.28 8.61
CA GLY A 110 -0.16 -12.45 9.35
C GLY A 110 1.37 -12.54 9.38
N ASN A 111 2.03 -12.30 8.25
CA ASN A 111 3.50 -12.31 8.18
C ASN A 111 4.16 -11.19 9.03
N VAL A 112 3.46 -10.08 9.26
CA VAL A 112 3.91 -8.95 10.08
C VAL A 112 3.60 -9.14 11.56
N THR A 113 2.36 -9.48 11.89
CA THR A 113 1.87 -9.57 13.27
C THR A 113 2.24 -10.89 13.94
N GLY A 114 2.44 -11.94 13.13
CA GLY A 114 2.66 -13.30 13.59
C GLY A 114 1.43 -14.17 13.37
N TYR A 115 1.67 -15.48 13.23
CA TYR A 115 0.63 -16.50 13.22
C TYR A 115 1.09 -17.74 13.98
N PRO A 116 0.16 -18.50 14.59
CA PRO A 116 0.50 -19.77 15.21
C PRO A 116 1.01 -20.73 14.14
N GLY A 117 2.21 -21.24 14.35
CA GLY A 117 2.86 -22.15 13.42
C GLY A 117 3.50 -23.35 14.12
N THR A 118 3.63 -24.43 13.35
CA THR A 118 4.47 -25.56 13.71
C THR A 118 5.87 -25.31 13.14
N ILE A 119 6.85 -25.16 14.02
CA ILE A 119 8.27 -25.01 13.66
C ILE A 119 8.93 -26.38 13.74
N ILE A 120 9.53 -26.79 12.63
CA ILE A 120 10.46 -27.91 12.54
C ILE A 120 11.86 -27.32 12.62
N GLU A 121 12.70 -27.85 13.50
CA GLU A 121 14.12 -27.50 13.60
C GLU A 121 14.96 -28.77 13.50
N VAL A 122 15.95 -28.76 12.62
CA VAL A 122 16.93 -29.82 12.48
C VAL A 122 18.33 -29.23 12.44
N ARG A 123 19.28 -29.92 13.09
CA ARG A 123 20.69 -29.55 13.07
C ARG A 123 21.41 -30.37 12.01
N VAL A 124 21.85 -29.70 10.95
CA VAL A 124 22.59 -30.31 9.84
C VAL A 124 23.63 -29.31 9.34
N PRO A 125 24.82 -29.79 8.91
CA PRO A 125 25.86 -28.94 8.36
C PRO A 125 25.31 -28.04 7.26
N ALA A 126 25.72 -26.77 7.24
CA ALA A 126 25.24 -25.78 6.27
C ALA A 126 25.29 -26.28 4.81
N ALA A 127 26.31 -27.07 4.45
CA ALA A 127 26.46 -27.66 3.11
C ALA A 127 25.39 -28.71 2.77
N ALA A 128 24.85 -29.42 3.77
CA ALA A 128 23.83 -30.46 3.60
C ALA A 128 22.39 -29.91 3.63
N GLN A 129 22.19 -28.68 4.12
CA GLN A 129 20.85 -28.09 4.26
C GLN A 129 20.07 -28.00 2.95
N PRO A 130 20.66 -27.63 1.79
CA PRO A 130 19.92 -27.61 0.53
C PRO A 130 19.42 -28.99 0.12
N VAL A 131 20.21 -30.04 0.38
CA VAL A 131 19.85 -31.44 0.06
C VAL A 131 18.69 -31.91 0.93
N VAL A 132 18.76 -31.64 2.23
CA VAL A 132 17.66 -31.97 3.18
C VAL A 132 16.39 -31.20 2.80
N LEU A 133 16.51 -29.92 2.49
CA LEU A 133 15.37 -29.11 2.08
C LEU A 133 14.73 -29.61 0.78
N GLN A 134 15.54 -30.05 -0.18
CA GLN A 134 15.07 -30.65 -1.43
C GLN A 134 14.33 -31.97 -1.18
N ALA A 135 14.85 -32.82 -0.28
CA ALA A 135 14.19 -34.06 0.13
C ALA A 135 12.86 -33.80 0.86
N TRP A 136 12.76 -32.74 1.65
CA TRP A 136 11.54 -32.36 2.35
C TRP A 136 10.49 -31.68 1.45
N ARG A 137 10.90 -31.14 0.29
CA ARG A 137 10.04 -30.34 -0.59
C ARG A 137 8.71 -31.01 -0.97
N PRO A 138 8.62 -32.31 -1.31
CA PRO A 138 7.35 -32.97 -1.65
C PRO A 138 6.34 -32.95 -0.49
N VAL A 139 6.81 -33.07 0.75
CA VAL A 139 5.98 -33.02 1.95
C VAL A 139 5.59 -31.58 2.24
N LEU A 140 6.56 -30.65 2.22
CA LEU A 140 6.34 -29.25 2.58
C LEU A 140 5.49 -28.48 1.57
N ALA A 141 5.55 -28.81 0.27
CA ALA A 141 4.81 -28.11 -0.78
C ALA A 141 3.28 -28.11 -0.55
N HIS A 142 2.76 -29.15 0.10
CA HIS A 142 1.33 -29.30 0.38
C HIS A 142 0.89 -28.70 1.71
N LEU A 143 1.83 -28.23 2.53
CA LEU A 143 1.57 -27.70 3.88
C LEU A 143 1.39 -26.17 3.90
N GLY A 144 1.18 -25.55 2.74
CA GLY A 144 0.75 -24.15 2.65
C GLY A 144 -0.68 -24.00 3.21
N ARG A 145 -0.90 -23.00 4.08
CA ARG A 145 -2.24 -22.76 4.61
C ARG A 145 -3.07 -21.97 3.60
N PRO A 146 -4.18 -22.51 3.06
CA PRO A 146 -5.10 -21.71 2.26
C PRO A 146 -5.80 -20.67 3.14
N VAL A 147 -5.96 -19.46 2.60
CA VAL A 147 -6.67 -18.35 3.20
C VAL A 147 -7.67 -17.84 2.18
N ALA A 148 -8.94 -17.86 2.54
CA ALA A 148 -10.02 -17.29 1.76
C ALA A 148 -10.61 -16.10 2.50
N MET A 149 -11.00 -15.07 1.76
CA MET A 149 -11.59 -13.88 2.33
C MET A 149 -12.73 -13.37 1.45
N ARG A 150 -13.93 -13.36 2.02
CA ARG A 150 -15.13 -12.84 1.36
C ARG A 150 -15.34 -11.39 1.76
N TYR A 151 -15.64 -10.54 0.79
CA TYR A 151 -15.99 -9.14 1.03
C TYR A 151 -16.93 -8.59 -0.06
N PRO A 152 -17.80 -7.64 0.28
CA PRO A 152 -18.73 -7.05 -0.68
C PRO A 152 -18.00 -6.19 -1.72
N ILE A 153 -18.46 -6.27 -2.97
CA ILE A 153 -18.06 -5.34 -4.03
C ILE A 153 -19.06 -4.21 -4.08
N ALA A 154 -18.65 -3.03 -3.58
CA ALA A 154 -19.51 -1.84 -3.52
C ALA A 154 -20.11 -1.42 -4.87
N ARG A 155 -19.49 -1.80 -5.99
CA ARG A 155 -19.91 -1.39 -7.35
C ARG A 155 -20.99 -2.26 -7.99
N THR A 156 -21.10 -3.53 -7.58
CA THR A 156 -22.00 -4.52 -8.22
C THR A 156 -22.96 -5.18 -7.25
N GLY A 157 -22.85 -4.92 -5.93
CA GLY A 157 -23.70 -5.52 -4.91
C GLY A 157 -23.44 -7.02 -4.67
N GLY A 158 -22.51 -7.63 -5.40
CA GLY A 158 -22.10 -9.02 -5.22
C GLY A 158 -20.99 -9.20 -4.18
N GLU A 159 -20.81 -10.44 -3.72
CA GLU A 159 -19.66 -10.83 -2.91
C GLU A 159 -18.49 -11.23 -3.79
N HIS A 160 -17.28 -10.83 -3.39
CA HIS A 160 -16.04 -11.33 -3.97
C HIS A 160 -15.34 -12.24 -2.97
N GLU A 161 -14.93 -13.41 -3.43
CA GLU A 161 -14.10 -14.33 -2.67
C GLU A 161 -12.67 -14.29 -3.22
N ALA A 162 -11.75 -13.78 -2.40
CA ALA A 162 -10.32 -13.78 -2.70
C ALA A 162 -9.67 -15.00 -2.06
N HIS A 163 -8.68 -15.59 -2.74
CA HIS A 163 -7.91 -16.73 -2.26
C HIS A 163 -6.41 -16.42 -2.28
N ALA A 164 -5.72 -16.82 -1.22
CA ALA A 164 -4.27 -16.77 -1.10
C ALA A 164 -3.77 -17.97 -0.28
N VAL A 165 -2.47 -18.17 -0.27
CA VAL A 165 -1.83 -19.23 0.53
C VAL A 165 -0.76 -18.60 1.39
N VAL A 166 -0.73 -18.93 2.69
CA VAL A 166 0.44 -18.66 3.54
C VAL A 166 1.47 -19.73 3.20
N PRO A 167 2.60 -19.37 2.56
CA PRO A 167 3.59 -20.35 2.17
C PRO A 167 4.31 -20.88 3.41
N VAL A 168 4.80 -22.11 3.31
CA VAL A 168 5.77 -22.64 4.27
C VAL A 168 6.99 -21.73 4.27
N GLN A 169 7.46 -21.32 5.45
CA GLN A 169 8.63 -20.46 5.59
C GLN A 169 9.84 -21.30 5.95
N VAL A 170 10.99 -20.99 5.37
CA VAL A 170 12.27 -21.68 5.61
C VAL A 170 13.28 -20.67 6.11
N ARG A 171 14.05 -21.05 7.12
CA ARG A 171 15.12 -20.25 7.67
C ARG A 171 16.36 -21.11 7.83
N LEU A 172 17.46 -20.61 7.25
CA LEU A 172 18.78 -21.23 7.31
C LEU A 172 19.63 -20.38 8.26
N GLN A 173 20.12 -20.95 9.36
CA GLN A 173 20.91 -20.23 10.37
C GLN A 173 22.07 -21.09 10.86
N GLY A 174 23.28 -20.85 10.32
CA GLY A 174 24.44 -21.68 10.63
C GLY A 174 24.15 -23.14 10.28
N ASP A 175 24.34 -24.06 11.22
CA ASP A 175 24.01 -25.48 11.07
C ASP A 175 22.57 -25.82 11.50
N ARG A 176 21.66 -24.84 11.55
CA ARG A 176 20.24 -25.05 11.88
C ARG A 176 19.37 -24.74 10.66
N LEU A 177 18.60 -25.73 10.24
CA LEU A 177 17.51 -25.59 9.29
C LEU A 177 16.20 -25.53 10.08
N GLN A 178 15.47 -24.42 9.93
CA GLN A 178 14.16 -24.21 10.52
C GLN A 178 13.09 -24.08 9.44
N VAL A 179 11.95 -24.71 9.63
CA VAL A 179 10.80 -24.65 8.72
C VAL A 179 9.55 -24.34 9.53
N ALA A 180 8.81 -23.30 9.15
CA ALA A 180 7.57 -22.92 9.80
C ALA A 180 6.37 -23.19 8.89
N ILE A 181 5.40 -23.91 9.44
CA ILE A 181 4.15 -24.31 8.78
C ILE A 181 3.00 -23.60 9.49
N ALA A 182 2.16 -22.90 8.72
CA ALA A 182 1.03 -22.11 9.26
C ALA A 182 -0.24 -22.96 9.53
N LEU A 183 -0.14 -24.29 9.44
CA LEU A 183 -1.20 -25.26 9.71
C LEU A 183 -0.90 -26.03 11.01
N PRO A 184 -1.95 -26.42 11.76
CA PRO A 184 -1.81 -27.45 12.77
C PRO A 184 -1.54 -28.79 12.06
N VAL A 185 -0.40 -29.40 12.36
CA VAL A 185 -0.03 -30.72 11.85
C VAL A 185 0.25 -31.62 13.04
N ASP A 186 -0.01 -32.91 12.88
CA ASP A 186 0.42 -33.92 13.85
C ASP A 186 1.96 -33.97 13.87
N SER A 187 2.54 -33.63 15.02
CA SER A 187 3.98 -33.51 15.18
C SER A 187 4.71 -34.83 14.96
N ASP A 188 4.10 -35.96 15.36
CA ASP A 188 4.78 -37.26 15.32
C ASP A 188 4.73 -37.86 13.92
N VAL A 189 3.59 -37.74 13.24
CA VAL A 189 3.45 -38.13 11.82
C VAL A 189 4.38 -37.29 10.95
N LEU A 190 4.40 -35.98 11.15
CA LEU A 190 5.27 -35.07 10.39
C LEU A 190 6.76 -35.39 10.63
N ARG A 191 7.15 -35.65 11.88
CA ARG A 191 8.53 -35.99 12.23
C ARG A 191 8.97 -37.29 11.56
N ALA A 192 8.13 -38.33 11.59
CA ALA A 192 8.40 -39.61 10.95
C ALA A 192 8.55 -39.49 9.42
N GLU A 193 7.66 -38.71 8.79
CA GLU A 193 7.69 -38.51 7.34
C GLU A 193 8.94 -37.73 6.89
N LEU A 194 9.30 -36.66 7.60
CA LEU A 194 10.49 -35.86 7.29
C LEU A 194 11.79 -36.64 7.53
N ALA A 195 11.84 -37.47 8.57
CA ALA A 195 12.95 -38.39 8.82
C ALA A 195 13.12 -39.38 7.67
N ARG A 196 12.02 -40.00 7.24
CA ARG A 196 11.99 -40.95 6.12
C ARG A 196 12.49 -40.33 4.81
N GLN A 197 12.04 -39.12 4.47
CA GLN A 197 12.40 -38.48 3.21
C GLN A 197 13.88 -38.06 3.13
N ALA A 198 14.45 -37.56 4.24
CA ALA A 198 15.83 -37.06 4.27
C ALA A 198 16.86 -38.10 4.76
N GLY A 199 16.42 -39.30 5.17
CA GLY A 199 17.30 -40.31 5.77
C GLY A 199 17.91 -39.85 7.10
N LEU A 200 17.20 -39.02 7.86
CA LEU A 200 17.67 -38.45 9.13
C LEU A 200 17.07 -39.22 10.32
N PRO A 201 17.78 -39.32 11.46
CA PRO A 201 17.19 -39.87 12.67
C PRO A 201 16.05 -38.98 13.16
N VAL A 202 14.96 -39.61 13.61
CA VAL A 202 13.74 -38.93 14.06
C VAL A 202 14.05 -37.97 15.21
N GLU A 203 14.99 -38.33 16.09
CA GLU A 203 15.43 -37.56 17.26
C GLU A 203 16.16 -36.26 16.89
N ALA A 204 16.74 -36.18 15.69
CA ALA A 204 17.38 -34.95 15.21
C ALA A 204 16.36 -33.88 14.78
N ILE A 205 15.09 -34.26 14.60
CA ILE A 205 14.03 -33.38 14.13
C ILE A 205 13.16 -32.93 15.33
N ASN A 206 13.36 -31.70 15.74
CA ASN A 206 12.58 -31.07 16.81
C ASN A 206 11.34 -30.40 16.20
N VAL A 207 10.16 -30.67 16.75
CA VAL A 207 8.90 -30.08 16.28
C VAL A 207 8.25 -29.35 17.44
N ARG A 208 8.00 -28.05 17.28
CA ARG A 208 7.48 -27.18 18.34
C ARG A 208 6.38 -26.28 17.80
N ARG A 209 5.36 -26.01 18.61
CA ARG A 209 4.38 -24.97 18.29
C ARG A 209 4.85 -23.62 18.85
N ARG A 210 4.83 -22.59 18.01
CA ARG A 210 5.21 -21.23 18.38
C ARG A 210 4.60 -20.25 17.38
N ASP A 211 4.32 -19.03 17.82
CA ASP A 211 3.96 -17.95 16.91
C ASP A 211 5.17 -17.51 16.07
N VAL A 212 4.98 -17.48 14.75
CA VAL A 212 6.02 -17.09 13.79
C VAL A 212 5.61 -15.79 13.12
N ALA A 213 6.49 -14.80 13.16
CA ALA A 213 6.34 -13.51 12.47
C ALA A 213 7.50 -13.32 11.47
N PRO A 214 7.39 -13.87 10.24
CA PRO A 214 8.47 -13.87 9.25
C PRO A 214 9.07 -12.50 8.93
N TRP A 215 8.32 -11.41 9.04
CA TRP A 215 8.85 -10.06 8.79
C TRP A 215 9.56 -9.45 9.98
N ARG A 216 9.28 -9.91 11.21
CA ARG A 216 9.94 -9.44 12.43
C ARG A 216 11.19 -10.25 12.75
N GLU A 217 11.25 -11.48 12.26
CA GLU A 217 12.36 -12.39 12.45
C GLU A 217 13.24 -12.47 11.20
N SER A 218 14.54 -12.27 11.34
CA SER A 218 15.46 -12.28 10.20
C SER A 218 15.68 -13.70 9.64
N GLY A 219 15.79 -13.80 8.31
CA GLY A 219 16.22 -15.02 7.63
C GLY A 219 15.12 -15.99 7.20
N TRP A 220 13.85 -15.69 7.50
CA TRP A 220 12.72 -16.42 6.92
C TRP A 220 12.56 -16.09 5.44
N ARG A 221 12.36 -17.12 4.63
CA ARG A 221 12.08 -17.02 3.20
C ARG A 221 10.94 -17.98 2.85
N PRO A 222 10.01 -17.60 1.97
CA PRO A 222 8.99 -18.52 1.52
C PRO A 222 9.66 -19.68 0.77
N LEU A 223 9.27 -20.91 1.08
CA LEU A 223 9.58 -22.06 0.24
C LEU A 223 8.94 -21.78 -1.12
N PRO A 224 9.70 -21.83 -2.23
CA PRO A 224 9.13 -21.71 -3.56
C PRO A 224 8.05 -22.79 -3.69
N GLY A 225 6.89 -22.39 -4.21
CA GLY A 225 5.82 -23.34 -4.52
C GLY A 225 6.28 -24.44 -5.49
N PRO A 226 5.42 -25.43 -5.75
CA PRO A 226 5.54 -26.21 -6.97
C PRO A 226 5.62 -25.29 -8.20
#